data_AF-A0A3S5D708-F1
#
_entry.id   AF-A0A3S5D708-F1
#
_cell.length_a   1.000
_cell.length_b   1.000
_cell.length_c   1.000
_cell.angle_alpha   90.00
_cell.angle_beta   90.00
_cell.angle_gamma   90.00
#
_symmetry.space_group_name_H-M   'P 1'
#
loop_
_entity.id
_entity.type
_entity.pdbx_description
1 polymer ?
#
loop_
_entity_poly.entity_id
_entity_poly.type
_entity_poly.pdbx_seq_one_letter_code
_entity_poly.pdbx_strand_id
1 'polypeptide(L)'
;MPHRGASTITQQLARNFFLSPERTLTRKIKEAFLAVRIEQMLSKDEILELYLNKIYLGYRAYGVGAAAQVYFGKDVSQLSLSEMATIAGLPKAPSTFNPLYSHDRAVARRNVVLSRMLDEHYITQAQYDQARSETLVANYHAPQISFSAPYLAEMVRQEMIKRYGENAYTDGYKVYTTITKKLQLAAQKSVRDNVLAYDMRHGYRGPSNVLWKVGEAAWDQKQIVDSLKNLPNYGPLAPAVITQADAEQATAPTGRRQQHRLADGRHALGTPIQVRHAAGADTETRYRCGSGRPASVGA
;
A
#
# COMPACT_ATOMS: atom_id res chain seq x y z
N MET A 1 46.77 -3.71 11.06
CA MET A 1 45.34 -4.09 11.21
C MET A 1 44.77 -4.40 9.83
N PRO A 2 44.21 -5.59 9.55
CA PRO A 2 43.73 -5.89 8.20
C PRO A 2 42.45 -5.09 7.89
N HIS A 3 42.48 -4.31 6.80
CA HIS A 3 41.37 -3.48 6.31
C HIS A 3 40.18 -4.32 5.82
N ARG A 4 39.34 -4.79 6.73
CA ARG A 4 38.03 -5.38 6.39
C ARG A 4 37.04 -4.27 6.04
N GLY A 5 37.12 -3.70 4.83
CA GLY A 5 36.13 -2.72 4.35
C GLY A 5 36.50 -1.84 3.16
N ALA A 6 37.75 -1.86 2.67
CA ALA A 6 38.20 -0.93 1.64
C ALA A 6 37.76 -1.36 0.22
N SER A 7 36.48 -1.19 -0.12
CA SER A 7 36.04 -1.23 -1.53
C SER A 7 35.66 0.17 -1.98
N THR A 8 36.26 0.63 -3.08
CA THR A 8 35.97 1.96 -3.66
C THR A 8 34.53 2.04 -4.16
N ILE A 9 34.03 3.25 -4.41
CA ILE A 9 32.69 3.45 -4.99
C ILE A 9 32.57 2.70 -6.32
N THR A 10 33.58 2.77 -7.19
CA THR A 10 33.59 2.04 -8.46
C THR A 10 33.53 0.52 -8.28
N GLN A 11 34.28 -0.01 -7.30
CA GLN A 11 34.24 -1.44 -6.97
C GLN A 11 32.86 -1.86 -6.44
N GLN A 12 32.25 -1.03 -5.59
CA GLN A 12 30.89 -1.26 -5.10
C GLN A 12 29.86 -1.20 -6.23
N LEU A 13 30.00 -0.25 -7.17
CA LEU A 13 29.17 -0.12 -8.36
C LEU A 13 29.26 -1.39 -9.22
N ALA A 14 30.49 -1.82 -9.55
CA ALA A 14 30.76 -3.04 -10.31
C ALA A 14 30.09 -4.27 -9.68
N ARG A 15 30.20 -4.41 -8.35
CA ARG A 15 29.56 -5.49 -7.60
C ARG A 15 28.03 -5.43 -7.68
N ASN A 16 27.45 -4.25 -7.53
CA ASN A 16 26.00 -4.07 -7.48
C ASN A 16 25.32 -4.25 -8.84
N PHE A 17 26.02 -3.99 -9.95
CA PHE A 17 25.46 -4.11 -11.30
C PHE A 17 25.69 -5.47 -11.96
N PHE A 18 26.86 -6.11 -11.75
CA PHE A 18 27.32 -7.17 -12.66
C PHE A 18 27.69 -8.49 -11.97
N LEU A 19 27.76 -8.54 -10.64
CA LEU A 19 28.28 -9.70 -9.93
C LEU A 19 27.26 -10.29 -8.96
N SER A 20 27.35 -11.60 -8.76
CA SER A 20 26.50 -12.31 -7.80
C SER A 20 26.85 -11.95 -6.34
N PRO A 21 25.91 -12.14 -5.38
CA PRO A 21 26.13 -11.80 -3.97
C PRO A 21 27.21 -12.64 -3.25
N GLU A 22 27.66 -13.75 -3.85
CA GLU A 22 28.57 -14.74 -3.23
C GLU A 22 29.95 -14.19 -2.90
N ARG A 23 30.42 -14.40 -1.66
CA ARG A 23 31.71 -13.86 -1.19
C ARG A 23 32.91 -14.75 -1.53
N THR A 24 33.29 -14.81 -2.80
CA THR A 24 34.48 -15.56 -3.26
C THR A 24 35.65 -14.65 -3.63
N LEU A 25 36.89 -15.17 -3.53
CA LEU A 25 38.10 -14.45 -3.97
C LEU A 25 38.06 -14.16 -5.48
N THR A 26 37.61 -15.14 -6.27
CA THR A 26 37.40 -15.00 -7.72
C THR A 26 36.47 -13.84 -8.05
N ARG A 27 35.36 -13.68 -7.30
CA ARG A 27 34.48 -12.52 -7.46
C ARG A 27 35.22 -11.21 -7.16
N LYS A 28 36.03 -11.14 -6.10
CA LYS A 28 36.74 -9.90 -5.76
C LYS A 28 37.76 -9.50 -6.83
N ILE A 29 38.39 -10.48 -7.49
CA ILE A 29 39.27 -10.22 -8.65
C ILE A 29 38.45 -9.68 -9.83
N LYS A 30 37.31 -10.30 -10.15
CA LYS A 30 36.40 -9.79 -11.20
C LYS A 30 35.91 -8.36 -10.90
N GLU A 31 35.59 -8.06 -9.65
CA GLU A 31 35.20 -6.72 -9.19
C GLU A 31 36.30 -5.69 -9.44
N ALA A 32 37.56 -6.04 -9.21
CA ALA A 32 38.70 -5.15 -9.46
C ALA A 32 38.89 -4.87 -10.96
N PHE A 33 38.87 -5.90 -11.81
CA PHE A 33 38.99 -5.73 -13.26
C PHE A 33 37.84 -4.91 -13.85
N LEU A 34 36.62 -5.18 -13.40
CA LEU A 34 35.45 -4.46 -13.88
C LEU A 34 35.46 -3.00 -13.40
N ALA A 35 35.91 -2.74 -12.18
CA ALA A 35 36.09 -1.38 -11.70
C ALA A 35 37.08 -0.62 -12.59
N VAL A 36 38.26 -1.18 -12.90
CA VAL A 36 39.23 -0.54 -13.82
C VAL A 36 38.58 -0.25 -15.17
N ARG A 37 37.81 -1.19 -15.72
CA ARG A 37 37.14 -0.99 -17.01
C ARG A 37 36.11 0.14 -16.95
N ILE A 38 35.35 0.24 -15.86
CA ILE A 38 34.40 1.34 -15.64
C ILE A 38 35.14 2.68 -15.58
N GLU A 39 36.24 2.78 -14.83
CA GLU A 39 37.01 4.04 -14.72
C GLU A 39 37.68 4.46 -16.05
N GLN A 40 37.90 3.53 -16.97
CA GLN A 40 38.38 3.84 -18.32
C GLN A 40 37.27 4.37 -19.25
N MET A 41 36.00 4.07 -18.95
CA MET A 41 34.86 4.37 -19.82
C MET A 41 34.02 5.53 -19.32
N LEU A 42 34.04 5.82 -18.02
CA LEU A 42 33.22 6.83 -17.36
C LEU A 42 34.08 7.74 -16.47
N SER A 43 33.71 9.01 -16.41
CA SER A 43 34.25 9.99 -15.47
C SER A 43 33.86 9.66 -14.02
N LYS A 44 34.56 10.28 -13.06
CA LYS A 44 34.26 10.08 -11.63
C LYS A 44 32.86 10.56 -11.26
N ASP A 45 32.37 11.62 -11.91
CA ASP A 45 31.04 12.17 -11.67
C ASP A 45 29.96 11.21 -12.19
N GLU A 46 30.12 10.65 -13.40
CA GLU A 46 29.19 9.65 -13.94
C GLU A 46 29.17 8.37 -13.08
N ILE A 47 30.33 7.93 -12.58
CA ILE A 47 30.42 6.78 -11.68
C ILE A 47 29.67 7.06 -10.38
N LEU A 48 29.84 8.26 -9.82
CA LEU A 48 29.14 8.67 -8.60
C LEU A 48 27.64 8.76 -8.84
N GLU A 49 27.20 9.35 -9.95
CA GLU A 49 25.79 9.44 -10.33
C GLU A 49 25.15 8.06 -10.43
N LEU A 50 25.77 7.13 -11.17
CA LEU A 50 25.29 5.76 -11.30
C LEU A 50 25.21 5.05 -9.94
N TYR A 51 26.22 5.26 -9.09
CA TYR A 51 26.23 4.70 -7.74
C TYR A 51 25.07 5.23 -6.90
N LEU A 52 24.89 6.55 -6.86
CA LEU A 52 23.84 7.22 -6.09
C LEU A 52 22.44 6.85 -6.58
N ASN A 53 22.26 6.54 -7.87
CA ASN A 53 20.97 6.13 -8.43
C ASN A 53 20.64 4.65 -8.23
N LYS A 54 21.63 3.77 -8.05
CA LYS A 54 21.37 2.32 -7.91
C LYS A 54 21.51 1.74 -6.53
N ILE A 55 22.21 2.40 -5.61
CA ILE A 55 22.48 1.83 -4.30
C ILE A 55 21.19 1.49 -3.54
N TYR A 56 21.12 0.29 -2.95
CA TYR A 56 20.01 -0.09 -2.10
C TYR A 56 20.12 0.58 -0.73
N LEU A 57 19.08 1.33 -0.35
CA LEU A 57 19.04 2.15 0.86
C LEU A 57 17.92 1.72 1.83
N GLY A 58 17.38 0.50 1.68
CA GLY A 58 16.34 -0.04 2.57
C GLY A 58 14.92 0.31 2.13
N TYR A 59 13.91 -0.37 2.67
CA TYR A 59 12.47 -0.12 2.39
C TYR A 59 12.12 -0.02 0.89
N ARG A 60 12.79 -0.83 0.05
CA ARG A 60 12.65 -0.81 -1.42
C ARG A 60 13.08 0.50 -2.08
N ALA A 61 13.77 1.39 -1.38
CA ALA A 61 14.41 2.56 -1.95
C ALA A 61 15.73 2.15 -2.61
N TYR A 62 15.76 2.21 -3.94
CA TYR A 62 16.97 2.09 -4.75
C TYR A 62 17.34 3.48 -5.27
N GLY A 63 18.47 3.98 -4.79
CA GLY A 63 19.00 5.30 -5.08
C GLY A 63 18.60 6.38 -4.07
N VAL A 64 19.42 7.42 -4.00
CA VAL A 64 19.30 8.52 -3.01
C VAL A 64 18.01 9.31 -3.21
N GLY A 65 17.60 9.59 -4.44
CA GLY A 65 16.34 10.27 -4.72
C GLY A 65 15.12 9.48 -4.25
N ALA A 66 15.11 8.15 -4.48
CA ALA A 66 14.05 7.29 -3.97
C ALA A 66 14.05 7.26 -2.43
N ALA A 67 15.21 7.23 -1.79
CA ALA A 67 15.31 7.26 -0.32
C ALA A 67 14.82 8.59 0.27
N ALA A 68 15.15 9.73 -0.37
CA ALA A 68 14.68 11.05 0.03
C ALA A 68 13.14 11.11 0.06
N GLN A 69 12.51 10.60 -1.01
CA GLN A 69 11.07 10.51 -1.09
C GLN A 69 10.51 9.51 -0.07
N VAL A 70 11.01 8.26 -0.01
CA VAL A 70 10.48 7.21 0.88
C VAL A 70 10.55 7.59 2.36
N TYR A 71 11.62 8.24 2.82
CA TYR A 71 11.84 8.54 4.24
C TYR A 71 11.36 9.93 4.67
N PHE A 72 11.40 10.92 3.78
CA PHE A 72 11.15 12.31 4.14
C PHE A 72 10.10 12.99 3.26
N GLY A 73 9.67 12.35 2.16
CA GLY A 73 8.70 12.93 1.22
C GLY A 73 9.23 14.16 0.49
N LYS A 74 10.56 14.24 0.30
CA LYS A 74 11.28 15.40 -0.22
C LYS A 74 12.08 15.05 -1.46
N ASP A 75 12.29 16.03 -2.32
CA ASP A 75 13.31 15.96 -3.35
C ASP A 75 14.71 16.13 -2.73
N VAL A 76 15.74 15.59 -3.41
CA VAL A 76 17.12 15.59 -2.88
C VAL A 76 17.61 17.01 -2.56
N SER A 77 17.23 17.99 -3.37
CA SER A 77 17.59 19.41 -3.20
C SER A 77 16.93 20.07 -1.98
N GLN A 78 15.93 19.43 -1.37
CA GLN A 78 15.19 19.93 -0.22
C GLN A 78 15.63 19.29 1.11
N LEU A 79 16.55 18.32 1.05
CA LEU A 79 17.02 17.63 2.24
C LEU A 79 17.87 18.54 3.13
N SER A 80 17.68 18.44 4.44
CA SER A 80 18.59 19.03 5.42
C SER A 80 19.89 18.24 5.51
N LEU A 81 20.93 18.84 6.10
CA LEU A 81 22.20 18.15 6.36
C LEU A 81 22.01 16.91 7.24
N SER A 82 21.10 16.97 8.21
CA SER A 82 20.73 15.85 9.08
C SER A 82 20.13 14.69 8.27
N GLU A 83 19.22 14.99 7.35
CA GLU A 83 18.56 14.01 6.47
C GLU A 83 19.56 13.41 5.45
N MET A 84 20.40 14.24 4.83
CA MET A 84 21.47 13.79 3.93
C MET A 84 22.44 12.84 4.64
N ALA A 85 22.90 13.21 5.84
CA ALA A 85 23.80 12.38 6.65
C ALA A 85 23.13 11.06 7.07
N THR A 86 21.81 11.07 7.27
CA THR A 86 21.04 9.85 7.58
C THR A 86 21.05 8.91 6.37
N ILE A 87 20.72 9.40 5.17
CA ILE A 87 20.73 8.59 3.94
C ILE A 87 22.14 8.07 3.62
N ALA A 88 23.17 8.91 3.73
CA ALA A 88 24.56 8.53 3.52
C ALA A 88 25.06 7.47 4.54
N GLY A 89 24.41 7.35 5.69
CA GLY A 89 24.71 6.35 6.70
C GLY A 89 24.18 4.94 6.38
N LEU A 90 23.15 4.83 5.55
CA LEU A 90 22.40 3.61 5.26
C LEU A 90 23.20 2.51 4.53
N PRO A 91 24.05 2.80 3.52
CA PRO A 91 24.79 1.78 2.75
C PRO A 91 25.48 0.70 3.58
N LYS A 92 25.95 1.04 4.79
CA LYS A 92 26.63 0.10 5.68
C LYS A 92 25.74 -1.05 6.14
N ALA A 93 24.47 -0.77 6.44
CA ALA A 93 23.48 -1.76 6.84
C ALA A 93 22.07 -1.17 6.62
N PRO A 94 21.55 -1.18 5.38
CA PRO A 94 20.35 -0.43 5.00
C PRO A 94 19.09 -0.83 5.77
N SER A 95 18.99 -2.09 6.18
CA SER A 95 17.87 -2.59 6.99
C SER A 95 18.02 -2.22 8.48
N THR A 96 19.24 -2.19 9.01
CA THR A 96 19.52 -1.97 10.44
C THR A 96 19.48 -0.51 10.82
N PHE A 97 20.02 0.37 9.97
CA PHE A 97 20.07 1.82 10.22
C PHE A 97 18.89 2.58 9.61
N ASN A 98 17.86 1.85 9.17
CA ASN A 98 16.68 2.45 8.58
C ASN A 98 15.90 3.26 9.62
N PRO A 99 15.59 4.55 9.36
CA PRO A 99 14.90 5.38 10.33
C PRO A 99 13.44 4.96 10.58
N LEU A 100 12.80 4.25 9.64
CA LEU A 100 11.45 3.69 9.81
C LEU A 100 11.44 2.39 10.63
N TYR A 101 12.56 1.70 10.71
CA TYR A 101 12.71 0.48 11.51
C TYR A 101 13.23 0.78 12.92
N SER A 102 14.20 1.69 13.04
CA SER A 102 14.81 2.03 14.33
C SER A 102 15.39 3.45 14.29
N HIS A 103 14.64 4.38 14.89
CA HIS A 103 15.02 5.78 15.00
C HIS A 103 16.39 5.96 15.69
N ASP A 104 16.59 5.36 16.86
CA ASP A 104 17.84 5.52 17.63
C ASP A 104 19.08 5.04 16.87
N ARG A 105 18.98 3.90 16.17
CA ARG A 105 20.08 3.38 15.35
C ARG A 105 20.37 4.28 14.16
N ALA A 106 19.32 4.84 13.54
CA ALA A 106 19.48 5.80 12.45
C ALA A 106 20.16 7.10 12.95
N VAL A 107 19.72 7.65 14.09
CA VAL A 107 20.32 8.85 14.70
C VAL A 107 21.79 8.62 15.08
N ALA A 108 22.10 7.50 15.73
CA ALA A 108 23.48 7.16 16.07
C ALA A 108 24.35 7.06 14.82
N ARG A 109 23.83 6.43 13.75
CA ARG A 109 24.56 6.29 12.48
C ARG A 109 24.74 7.63 11.77
N ARG A 110 23.71 8.47 11.72
CA ARG A 110 23.74 9.84 11.19
C ARG A 110 24.82 10.66 11.90
N ASN A 111 24.90 10.60 13.22
CA ASN A 111 25.89 11.38 13.99
C ASN A 111 27.33 10.94 13.69
N VAL A 112 27.55 9.65 13.38
CA VAL A 112 28.86 9.17 12.90
C VAL A 112 29.20 9.76 11.54
N VAL A 113 28.22 9.88 10.63
CA VAL A 113 28.43 10.51 9.32
C VAL A 113 28.75 11.99 9.48
N LEU A 114 27.96 12.73 10.27
CA LEU A 114 28.19 14.15 10.56
C LEU A 114 29.59 14.37 11.17
N SER A 115 30.02 13.52 12.11
CA SER A 115 31.35 13.63 12.72
C SER A 115 32.44 13.48 11.67
N ARG A 116 32.30 12.51 10.76
CA ARG A 116 33.26 12.32 9.66
C ARG A 116 33.27 13.49 8.69
N MET A 117 32.11 14.08 8.38
CA MET A 117 32.04 15.26 7.52
C MET A 117 32.75 16.46 8.14
N LEU A 118 32.65 16.62 9.47
CA LEU A 118 33.37 17.66 10.21
C LEU A 118 34.89 17.40 10.22
N ASP A 119 35.30 16.16 10.52
CA ASP A 119 36.72 15.75 10.57
C ASP A 119 37.41 15.97 9.20
N GLU A 120 36.69 15.75 8.10
CA GLU A 120 37.17 15.93 6.73
C GLU A 120 36.88 17.34 6.17
N HIS A 121 36.44 18.27 7.03
CA HIS A 121 36.19 19.68 6.69
C HIS A 121 35.13 19.96 5.61
N TYR A 122 34.19 19.05 5.37
CA TYR A 122 33.04 19.29 4.48
C TYR A 122 31.96 20.18 5.12
N ILE A 123 31.94 20.27 6.45
CA ILE A 123 31.01 21.11 7.20
C ILE A 123 31.75 21.84 8.33
N THR A 124 31.18 22.97 8.75
CA THR A 124 31.66 23.72 9.92
C THR A 124 31.16 23.11 11.23
N GLN A 125 31.80 23.45 12.35
CA GLN A 125 31.34 23.07 13.69
C GLN A 125 29.89 23.51 13.95
N ALA A 126 29.52 24.73 13.55
CA ALA A 126 28.16 25.24 13.70
C ALA A 126 27.13 24.41 12.92
N GLN A 127 27.44 24.02 11.68
CA GLN A 127 26.57 23.16 10.88
C GLN A 127 26.45 21.75 11.48
N TYR A 128 27.55 21.21 12.01
CA TYR A 128 27.55 19.93 12.72
C TYR A 128 26.62 19.97 13.94
N ASP A 129 26.75 20.99 14.79
CA ASP A 129 25.95 21.11 16.01
C ASP A 129 24.47 21.31 15.68
N GLN A 130 24.17 22.15 14.67
CA GLN A 130 22.81 22.34 14.16
C GLN A 130 22.22 21.02 13.65
N ALA A 131 22.87 20.34 12.71
CA ALA A 131 22.37 19.11 12.11
C ALA A 131 22.25 17.95 13.11
N ARG A 132 23.15 17.89 14.11
CA ARG A 132 23.10 16.88 15.16
C ARG A 132 21.92 17.10 16.11
N SER A 133 21.59 18.36 16.43
CA SER A 133 20.46 18.72 17.29
C SER A 133 19.10 18.61 16.58
N GLU A 134 19.09 18.60 15.25
CA GLU A 134 17.87 18.47 14.46
C GLU A 134 17.15 17.15 14.76
N THR A 135 15.86 17.24 15.09
CA THR A 135 15.01 16.07 15.34
C THR A 135 14.78 15.31 14.04
N LEU A 136 15.15 14.03 14.00
CA LEU A 136 15.02 13.20 12.80
C LEU A 136 13.57 12.69 12.66
N VAL A 137 12.75 13.41 11.90
CA VAL A 137 11.38 12.98 11.58
C VAL A 137 11.39 12.21 10.27
N ALA A 138 11.31 10.87 10.35
CA ALA A 138 11.17 10.02 9.18
C ALA A 138 9.83 9.28 9.22
N ASN A 139 9.05 9.38 8.15
CA ASN A 139 7.78 8.67 8.00
C ASN A 139 7.77 7.93 6.67
N TYR A 140 6.98 6.85 6.57
CA TYR A 140 6.88 6.14 5.30
C TYR A 140 6.02 6.95 4.32
N HIS A 141 6.64 7.49 3.27
CA HIS A 141 5.94 8.16 2.19
C HIS A 141 5.80 7.20 1.00
N ALA A 142 4.67 6.51 0.93
CA ALA A 142 4.31 5.72 -0.23
C ALA A 142 4.00 6.64 -1.43
N PRO A 143 4.23 6.18 -2.68
CA PRO A 143 3.64 6.83 -3.84
C PRO A 143 2.13 6.96 -3.63
N GLN A 144 1.60 8.17 -3.76
CA GLN A 144 0.16 8.42 -3.64
C GLN A 144 -0.57 7.67 -4.76
N ILE A 145 -1.20 6.54 -4.44
CA ILE A 145 -2.04 5.81 -5.38
C ILE A 145 -3.31 6.66 -5.60
N SER A 146 -3.36 7.37 -6.72
CA SER A 146 -4.42 8.33 -7.03
C SER A 146 -5.82 7.69 -7.12
N PHE A 147 -5.89 6.37 -7.40
CA PHE A 147 -7.05 5.51 -7.23
C PHE A 147 -6.67 4.03 -7.39
N SER A 148 -7.49 3.12 -6.83
CA SER A 148 -7.27 1.67 -6.93
C SER A 148 -7.89 1.11 -8.23
N ALA A 149 -7.09 0.38 -9.00
CA ALA A 149 -7.52 -0.34 -10.20
C ALA A 149 -6.77 -1.69 -10.31
N PRO A 150 -6.98 -2.64 -9.38
CA PRO A 150 -6.12 -3.83 -9.25
C PRO A 150 -6.17 -4.74 -10.47
N TYR A 151 -7.34 -4.91 -11.08
CA TYR A 151 -7.49 -5.72 -12.31
C TYR A 151 -6.74 -5.09 -13.49
N LEU A 152 -6.85 -3.77 -13.67
CA LEU A 152 -6.11 -3.07 -14.70
C LEU A 152 -4.59 -3.13 -14.44
N ALA A 153 -4.16 -2.94 -13.19
CA ALA A 153 -2.77 -3.04 -12.82
C ALA A 153 -2.20 -4.44 -13.11
N GLU A 154 -2.98 -5.50 -12.84
CA GLU A 154 -2.60 -6.87 -13.18
C GLU A 154 -2.53 -7.10 -14.69
N MET A 155 -3.51 -6.60 -15.46
CA MET A 155 -3.46 -6.67 -16.93
C MET A 155 -2.22 -5.97 -17.49
N VAL A 156 -1.89 -4.79 -16.96
CA VAL A 156 -0.67 -4.06 -17.32
C VAL A 156 0.57 -4.87 -16.96
N ARG A 157 0.63 -5.44 -15.75
CA ARG A 157 1.77 -6.26 -15.29
C ARG A 157 1.99 -7.46 -16.22
N GLN A 158 0.93 -8.19 -16.57
CA GLN A 158 1.01 -9.33 -17.49
C GLN A 158 1.51 -8.91 -18.87
N GLU A 159 1.01 -7.81 -19.41
CA GLU A 159 1.43 -7.32 -20.72
C GLU A 159 2.89 -6.85 -20.70
N MET A 160 3.33 -6.20 -19.63
CA MET A 160 4.72 -5.79 -19.46
C MET A 160 5.68 -6.98 -19.39
N ILE A 161 5.34 -8.03 -18.63
CA ILE A 161 6.15 -9.26 -18.58
C ILE A 161 6.17 -9.95 -19.94
N LYS A 162 5.03 -10.01 -20.64
CA LYS A 162 4.97 -10.61 -21.97
C LYS A 162 5.91 -9.93 -22.96
N ARG A 163 6.05 -8.60 -22.88
CA ARG A 163 6.88 -7.81 -23.80
C ARG A 163 8.35 -7.71 -23.40
N TYR A 164 8.63 -7.61 -22.10
CA TYR A 164 9.95 -7.25 -21.58
C TYR A 164 10.53 -8.29 -20.61
N GLY A 165 9.82 -9.38 -20.34
CA GLY A 165 10.22 -10.39 -19.38
C GLY A 165 10.27 -9.85 -17.94
N GLU A 166 11.09 -10.50 -17.10
CA GLU A 166 11.29 -10.09 -15.70
C GLU A 166 11.91 -8.68 -15.57
N ASN A 167 12.62 -8.21 -16.59
CA ASN A 167 13.22 -6.87 -16.60
C ASN A 167 12.16 -5.75 -16.55
N ALA A 168 10.89 -6.06 -16.87
CA ALA A 168 9.76 -5.15 -16.70
C ALA A 168 9.68 -4.52 -15.30
N TYR A 169 10.18 -5.22 -14.28
CA TYR A 169 10.17 -4.74 -12.89
C TYR A 169 11.35 -3.83 -12.53
N THR A 170 12.45 -3.89 -13.26
CA THR A 170 13.73 -3.27 -12.86
C THR A 170 14.16 -2.11 -13.75
N ASP A 171 13.63 -2.04 -14.96
CA ASP A 171 14.14 -1.14 -16.01
C ASP A 171 13.45 0.23 -16.00
N GLY A 172 12.54 0.48 -15.05
CA GLY A 172 12.00 1.82 -14.79
C GLY A 172 10.96 2.31 -15.80
N TYR A 173 10.25 1.40 -16.47
CA TYR A 173 9.23 1.77 -17.46
C TYR A 173 8.12 2.66 -16.88
N LYS A 174 7.73 3.68 -17.66
CA LYS A 174 6.51 4.46 -17.44
C LYS A 174 5.42 3.93 -18.38
N VAL A 175 4.35 3.37 -17.81
CA VAL A 175 3.26 2.78 -18.59
C VAL A 175 2.09 3.75 -18.69
N TYR A 176 1.70 4.06 -19.92
CA TYR A 176 0.51 4.86 -20.22
C TYR A 176 -0.56 3.95 -20.83
N THR A 177 -1.77 4.00 -20.28
CA THR A 177 -2.90 3.22 -20.78
C THR A 177 -3.97 4.13 -21.36
N THR A 178 -4.86 3.57 -22.17
CA THR A 178 -6.03 4.27 -22.72
C THR A 178 -7.17 4.43 -21.71
N ILE A 179 -7.04 3.85 -20.51
CA ILE A 179 -8.10 3.86 -19.50
C ILE A 179 -7.91 5.07 -18.58
N THR A 180 -8.94 5.90 -18.49
CA THR A 180 -8.96 7.03 -17.55
C THR A 180 -9.59 6.63 -16.22
N LYS A 181 -9.21 7.32 -15.13
CA LYS A 181 -9.81 7.15 -13.79
C LYS A 181 -11.35 7.22 -13.84
N LYS A 182 -11.91 8.17 -14.60
CA LYS A 182 -13.35 8.34 -14.76
C LYS A 182 -14.02 7.10 -15.32
N LEU A 183 -13.46 6.53 -16.40
CA LEU A 183 -14.01 5.33 -17.04
C LEU A 183 -13.88 4.10 -16.14
N GLN A 184 -12.74 3.91 -15.47
CA GLN A 184 -12.54 2.77 -14.57
C GLN A 184 -13.54 2.78 -13.40
N LEU A 185 -13.74 3.94 -12.77
CA LEU A 185 -14.70 4.09 -11.67
C LEU A 185 -16.14 3.87 -12.13
N ALA A 186 -16.51 4.41 -13.31
CA ALA A 186 -17.83 4.21 -13.88
C ALA A 186 -18.12 2.73 -14.21
N ALA A 187 -17.15 2.03 -14.81
CA ALA A 187 -17.27 0.61 -15.11
C ALA A 187 -17.43 -0.23 -13.82
N GLN A 188 -16.58 0.01 -12.82
CA GLN A 188 -16.65 -0.68 -11.53
C GLN A 188 -18.00 -0.43 -10.82
N LYS A 189 -18.49 0.81 -10.85
CA LYS A 189 -19.80 1.16 -10.29
C LYS A 189 -20.92 0.44 -11.04
N SER A 190 -20.91 0.48 -12.37
CA SER A 190 -21.93 -0.16 -13.20
C SER A 190 -22.02 -1.67 -12.94
N VAL A 191 -20.88 -2.38 -12.92
CA VAL A 191 -20.87 -3.83 -12.63
C VAL A 191 -21.42 -4.12 -11.24
N ARG A 192 -20.96 -3.39 -10.22
CA ARG A 192 -21.44 -3.58 -8.84
C ARG A 192 -22.94 -3.33 -8.71
N ASP A 193 -23.41 -2.19 -9.20
CA ASP A 193 -24.81 -1.80 -9.10
C ASP A 193 -25.72 -2.81 -9.79
N ASN A 194 -25.32 -3.31 -10.97
CA ASN A 194 -26.12 -4.29 -11.70
C ASN A 194 -26.12 -5.67 -11.04
N VAL A 195 -24.99 -6.12 -10.48
CA VAL A 195 -24.92 -7.38 -9.72
C VAL A 195 -25.78 -7.28 -8.46
N LEU A 196 -25.69 -6.18 -7.72
CA LEU A 196 -26.52 -5.94 -6.53
C LEU A 196 -28.00 -5.85 -6.89
N ALA A 197 -28.35 -5.11 -7.94
CA ALA A 197 -29.74 -4.99 -8.39
C ALA A 197 -30.30 -6.34 -8.88
N TYR A 198 -29.49 -7.17 -9.54
CA TYR A 198 -29.86 -8.53 -9.89
C TYR A 198 -30.12 -9.37 -8.64
N ASP A 199 -29.22 -9.35 -7.68
CA ASP A 199 -29.35 -10.08 -6.41
C ASP A 199 -30.63 -9.68 -5.66
N MET A 200 -30.88 -8.38 -5.53
CA MET A 200 -32.05 -7.83 -4.85
C MET A 200 -33.38 -8.25 -5.53
N ARG A 201 -33.41 -8.38 -6.86
CA ARG A 201 -34.62 -8.86 -7.58
C ARG A 201 -34.93 -10.33 -7.33
N HIS A 202 -33.95 -11.13 -6.93
CA HIS A 202 -34.14 -12.56 -6.65
C HIS A 202 -34.49 -12.83 -5.19
N GLY A 203 -34.70 -11.77 -4.40
CA GLY A 203 -35.13 -11.86 -3.02
C GLY A 203 -34.02 -12.27 -2.05
N TYR A 204 -34.38 -12.27 -0.76
CA TYR A 204 -33.45 -12.58 0.32
C TYR A 204 -33.19 -14.09 0.43
N ARG A 205 -31.93 -14.49 0.50
CA ARG A 205 -31.51 -15.91 0.60
C ARG A 205 -31.30 -16.41 2.04
N GLY A 206 -31.62 -15.61 3.05
CA GLY A 206 -31.31 -15.92 4.44
C GLY A 206 -29.95 -15.40 4.90
N PRO A 207 -29.65 -15.50 6.20
CA PRO A 207 -28.39 -15.05 6.76
C PRO A 207 -27.26 -16.01 6.38
N SER A 208 -26.06 -15.48 6.14
CA SER A 208 -24.87 -16.30 5.88
C SER A 208 -24.41 -17.09 7.10
N ASN A 209 -24.75 -16.62 8.31
CA ASN A 209 -24.50 -17.30 9.57
C ASN A 209 -25.51 -16.86 10.64
N VAL A 210 -25.77 -17.72 11.62
CA VAL A 210 -26.65 -17.45 12.77
C VAL A 210 -25.79 -17.52 14.04
N LEU A 211 -25.67 -16.40 14.75
CA LEU A 211 -24.79 -16.31 15.94
C LEU A 211 -25.43 -16.87 17.21
N TRP A 212 -26.75 -16.75 17.37
CA TRP A 212 -27.53 -17.34 18.45
C TRP A 212 -28.94 -17.69 17.95
N LYS A 213 -29.59 -18.66 18.59
CA LYS A 213 -30.95 -19.09 18.24
C LYS A 213 -32.00 -18.40 19.11
N VAL A 214 -33.25 -18.47 18.65
CA VAL A 214 -34.41 -18.01 19.44
C VAL A 214 -34.50 -18.83 20.72
N GLY A 215 -34.53 -18.15 21.87
CA GLY A 215 -34.52 -18.76 23.20
C GLY A 215 -33.12 -18.86 23.85
N GLU A 216 -32.05 -18.56 23.12
CA GLU A 216 -30.70 -18.43 23.68
C GLU A 216 -30.41 -16.98 24.10
N ALA A 217 -29.46 -16.79 25.02
CA ALA A 217 -28.99 -15.47 25.38
C ALA A 217 -28.31 -14.81 24.17
N ALA A 218 -28.76 -13.61 23.81
CA ALA A 218 -28.16 -12.84 22.72
C ALA A 218 -26.70 -12.51 23.04
N TRP A 219 -25.85 -12.54 22.01
CA TRP A 219 -24.45 -12.18 22.15
C TRP A 219 -24.32 -10.70 22.53
N ASP A 220 -23.34 -10.41 23.40
CA ASP A 220 -23.03 -9.03 23.73
C ASP A 220 -22.35 -8.31 22.55
N GLN A 221 -22.28 -6.97 22.65
CA GLN A 221 -21.73 -6.16 21.57
C GLN A 221 -20.24 -6.45 21.27
N LYS A 222 -19.49 -6.90 22.28
CA LYS A 222 -18.07 -7.23 22.11
C LYS A 222 -17.92 -8.52 21.31
N GLN A 223 -18.68 -9.55 21.65
CA GLN A 223 -18.73 -10.84 20.95
C GLN A 223 -19.15 -10.65 19.48
N ILE A 224 -20.18 -9.82 19.23
CA ILE A 224 -20.64 -9.49 17.87
C ILE A 224 -19.53 -8.79 17.06
N VAL A 225 -18.93 -7.74 17.63
CA VAL A 225 -17.88 -6.98 16.94
C VAL A 225 -16.64 -7.84 16.68
N ASP A 226 -16.23 -8.68 17.63
CA ASP A 226 -15.08 -9.57 17.48
C ASP A 226 -15.33 -10.65 16.41
N SER A 227 -16.57 -11.15 16.28
CA SER A 227 -16.97 -12.03 15.19
C SER A 227 -16.89 -11.34 13.82
N LEU A 228 -17.46 -10.13 13.72
CA LEU A 228 -17.48 -9.35 12.48
C LEU A 228 -16.10 -8.93 11.98
N LYS A 229 -15.14 -8.68 12.89
CA LYS A 229 -13.75 -8.33 12.54
C LYS A 229 -13.04 -9.40 11.70
N ASN A 230 -13.41 -10.67 11.89
CA ASN A 230 -12.78 -11.80 11.20
C ASN A 230 -13.38 -12.04 9.81
N LEU A 231 -14.47 -11.36 9.45
CA LEU A 231 -15.12 -11.51 8.16
C LEU A 231 -14.59 -10.50 7.14
N PRO A 232 -14.42 -10.90 5.87
CA PRO A 232 -13.96 -10.01 4.82
C PRO A 232 -15.02 -8.96 4.47
N ASN A 233 -14.57 -7.76 4.12
CA ASN A 233 -15.40 -6.73 3.48
C ASN A 233 -15.34 -6.90 1.96
N TYR A 234 -16.49 -6.86 1.29
CA TYR A 234 -16.57 -6.98 -0.16
C TYR A 234 -16.97 -5.65 -0.79
N GLY A 235 -15.97 -4.85 -1.18
CA GLY A 235 -16.22 -3.53 -1.77
C GLY A 235 -17.01 -2.62 -0.80
N PRO A 236 -18.22 -2.15 -1.16
CA PRO A 236 -19.05 -1.34 -0.26
C PRO A 236 -19.83 -2.17 0.78
N LEU A 237 -19.79 -3.51 0.70
CA LEU A 237 -20.55 -4.38 1.60
C LEU A 237 -19.72 -4.71 2.84
N ALA A 238 -20.25 -4.33 4.00
CA ALA A 238 -19.70 -4.68 5.30
C ALA A 238 -20.53 -5.80 5.93
N PRO A 239 -19.90 -6.78 6.62
CA PRO A 239 -20.63 -7.77 7.38
C PRO A 239 -21.31 -7.08 8.57
N ALA A 240 -22.55 -7.47 8.83
CA ALA A 240 -23.35 -6.92 9.91
C ALA A 240 -24.20 -8.04 10.53
N VAL A 241 -24.51 -7.88 11.81
CA VAL A 241 -25.41 -8.79 12.52
C VAL A 241 -26.72 -8.07 12.75
N ILE A 242 -27.84 -8.66 12.32
CA ILE A 242 -29.15 -8.12 12.62
C ILE A 242 -29.51 -8.54 14.06
N THR A 243 -29.71 -7.54 14.92
CA THR A 243 -30.07 -7.76 16.34
C THR A 243 -31.56 -7.58 16.59
N GLN A 244 -32.19 -6.69 15.82
CA GLN A 244 -33.62 -6.42 15.84
C GLN A 244 -34.06 -6.12 14.41
N ALA A 245 -35.24 -6.62 14.03
CA ALA A 245 -35.87 -6.30 12.76
C ALA A 245 -37.40 -6.28 12.92
N ASP A 246 -38.04 -5.29 12.32
CA ASP A 246 -39.47 -5.19 12.12
C ASP A 246 -39.79 -5.03 10.61
N ALA A 247 -41.05 -4.77 10.27
CA ALA A 247 -41.50 -4.71 8.88
C ALA A 247 -40.87 -3.54 8.08
N GLU A 248 -40.35 -2.51 8.77
CA GLU A 248 -39.85 -1.28 8.16
C GLU A 248 -38.38 -0.98 8.49
N GLN A 249 -37.84 -1.53 9.59
CA GLN A 249 -36.53 -1.20 10.13
C GLN A 249 -35.77 -2.42 10.63
N ALA A 250 -34.44 -2.32 10.59
CA ALA A 250 -33.55 -3.27 11.24
C ALA A 250 -32.36 -2.54 11.90
N THR A 251 -31.93 -3.05 13.04
CA THR A 251 -30.77 -2.55 13.78
C THR A 251 -29.59 -3.51 13.60
N ALA A 252 -28.52 -2.99 13.02
CA ALA A 252 -27.35 -3.77 12.64
C ALA A 252 -26.05 -3.14 13.16
N PRO A 253 -25.42 -3.68 14.22
CA PRO A 253 -24.02 -3.41 14.52
C PRO A 253 -23.12 -3.87 13.37
N THR A 254 -22.21 -2.98 12.95
CA THR A 254 -21.14 -3.28 12.00
C THR A 254 -19.81 -3.39 12.72
N GLY A 255 -18.83 -4.07 12.11
CA GLY A 255 -17.47 -4.21 12.68
C GLY A 255 -16.74 -2.87 12.96
N ARG A 256 -17.26 -1.74 12.47
CA ARG A 256 -16.70 -0.39 12.67
C ARG A 256 -17.43 0.45 13.74
N ARG A 257 -17.74 -0.07 14.94
CA ARG A 257 -18.32 0.70 16.08
C ARG A 257 -19.49 1.67 15.75
N GLN A 258 -20.14 1.55 14.60
CA GLN A 258 -21.26 2.38 14.17
C GLN A 258 -22.47 1.48 14.00
N GLN A 259 -23.54 1.83 14.71
CA GLN A 259 -24.88 1.30 14.46
C GLN A 259 -25.48 2.08 13.29
N HIS A 260 -25.99 1.36 12.30
CA HIS A 260 -26.77 1.97 11.23
C HIS A 260 -28.25 1.61 11.43
N ARG A 261 -29.12 2.63 11.44
CA ARG A 261 -30.58 2.48 11.33
C ARG A 261 -30.91 2.47 9.84
N LEU A 262 -31.46 1.37 9.35
CA LEU A 262 -31.89 1.24 7.95
C LEU A 262 -33.37 1.63 7.87
N ALA A 263 -33.72 2.65 7.07
CA ALA A 263 -35.10 3.10 6.85
C ALA A 263 -35.41 3.22 5.34
N ASP A 264 -36.54 2.62 4.95
CA ASP A 264 -37.31 2.71 3.70
C ASP A 264 -36.59 2.82 2.33
N GLY A 265 -36.81 1.78 1.50
CA GLY A 265 -37.18 1.84 0.08
C GLY A 265 -36.22 2.35 -0.99
N ARG A 266 -35.42 3.39 -0.73
CA ARG A 266 -34.55 4.00 -1.77
C ARG A 266 -33.11 4.26 -1.32
N HIS A 267 -32.83 4.14 -0.02
CA HIS A 267 -31.47 4.24 0.53
C HIS A 267 -30.94 2.92 1.12
N ALA A 268 -31.70 1.83 0.96
CA ALA A 268 -31.29 0.49 1.39
C ALA A 268 -30.20 -0.10 0.47
N LEU A 269 -28.96 0.35 0.64
CA LEU A 269 -27.79 -0.50 0.41
C LEU A 269 -27.82 -1.59 1.50
N GLY A 270 -28.59 -2.65 1.23
CA GLY A 270 -28.80 -3.76 2.15
C GLY A 270 -30.28 -4.09 2.31
N THR A 271 -30.78 -4.91 1.39
CA THR A 271 -31.86 -5.92 1.54
C THR A 271 -33.23 -5.48 2.12
N PRO A 272 -34.36 -5.75 1.44
CA PRO A 272 -35.64 -5.84 2.12
C PRO A 272 -35.67 -7.13 2.96
N ILE A 273 -35.84 -7.00 4.28
CA ILE A 273 -36.04 -8.11 5.20
C ILE A 273 -37.53 -8.39 5.25
N GLN A 274 -37.96 -9.55 4.74
CA GLN A 274 -39.29 -10.07 5.00
C GLN A 274 -39.30 -10.66 6.41
N VAL A 275 -40.02 -10.02 7.32
CA VAL A 275 -40.32 -10.52 8.66
C VAL A 275 -41.19 -11.77 8.52
N ARG A 276 -40.74 -12.91 9.04
CA ARG A 276 -41.66 -13.95 9.53
C ARG A 276 -41.76 -13.82 11.04
N HIS A 277 -42.96 -13.43 11.44
CA HIS A 277 -43.50 -13.19 12.77
C HIS A 277 -42.95 -14.07 13.91
N ALA A 278 -42.73 -13.41 15.05
CA ALA A 278 -43.00 -14.00 16.36
C ALA A 278 -44.53 -14.08 16.57
N ALA A 279 -44.94 -15.14 17.25
CA ALA A 279 -46.28 -15.72 17.34
C ALA A 279 -47.48 -14.75 17.55
N GLY A 280 -48.60 -15.09 16.89
CA GLY A 280 -49.96 -14.72 17.32
C GLY A 280 -50.87 -14.16 16.21
N ALA A 281 -51.94 -14.89 15.92
CA ALA A 281 -53.12 -14.57 15.10
C ALA A 281 -53.07 -14.89 13.59
N ASP A 282 -53.98 -15.79 13.21
CA ASP A 282 -54.45 -16.09 11.86
C ASP A 282 -54.77 -14.82 11.07
N THR A 283 -54.27 -14.71 9.85
CA THR A 283 -55.05 -14.27 8.69
C THR A 283 -54.25 -14.48 7.41
N GLU A 284 -54.81 -15.29 6.53
CA GLU A 284 -54.39 -15.50 5.16
C GLU A 284 -54.57 -14.20 4.37
N THR A 285 -53.51 -13.63 3.78
CA THR A 285 -53.68 -12.54 2.82
C THR A 285 -52.76 -12.76 1.62
N ARG A 286 -53.34 -13.33 0.56
CA ARG A 286 -52.79 -13.32 -0.80
C ARG A 286 -52.78 -11.88 -1.32
N TYR A 287 -51.64 -11.39 -1.79
CA TYR A 287 -51.60 -10.24 -2.70
C TYR A 287 -51.28 -10.70 -4.13
N ARG A 288 -52.25 -10.43 -5.03
CA ARG A 288 -52.12 -10.54 -6.48
C ARG A 288 -51.12 -9.50 -6.99
N CYS A 289 -50.24 -9.94 -7.89
CA CYS A 289 -49.40 -9.05 -8.69
C CYS A 289 -50.27 -8.30 -9.70
N GLY A 290 -50.40 -6.98 -9.54
CA GLY A 290 -51.10 -6.10 -10.48
C GLY A 290 -50.32 -5.95 -11.77
N SER A 291 -50.86 -6.49 -12.86
CA SER A 291 -50.49 -6.18 -14.24
C SER A 291 -50.81 -4.72 -14.55
N GLY A 292 -49.78 -3.92 -14.87
CA GLY A 292 -49.91 -2.52 -15.26
C GLY A 292 -48.90 -2.10 -16.32
N ARG A 293 -49.18 -2.45 -17.58
CA ARG A 293 -48.83 -1.66 -18.78
C ARG A 293 -50.18 -1.36 -19.46
N PRO A 294 -50.41 -0.20 -20.10
CA PRO A 294 -49.63 0.19 -21.28
C PRO A 294 -49.47 1.72 -21.53
N ALA A 295 -48.89 2.02 -22.71
CA ALA A 295 -48.85 3.28 -23.48
C ALA A 295 -47.70 4.26 -23.14
N SER A 296 -47.00 4.88 -24.09
CA SER A 296 -47.08 4.88 -25.56
C SER A 296 -45.81 5.46 -26.18
N VAL A 297 -45.58 5.04 -27.42
CA VAL A 297 -44.67 5.58 -28.44
C VAL A 297 -44.96 7.04 -28.76
N GLY A 298 -43.95 7.80 -29.17
CA GLY A 298 -44.12 9.11 -29.82
C GLY A 298 -42.82 9.73 -30.34
N ALA A 299 -42.57 9.52 -31.64
CA ALA A 299 -41.60 10.12 -32.56
C ALA A 299 -40.09 9.92 -32.30
#